data_AF-A0A3D1DGK4-F1
#
_entry.id   AF-A0A3D1DGK4-F1
#
_cell.length_a   1.000
_cell.length_b   1.000
_cell.length_c   1.000
_cell.angle_alpha   90.00
_cell.angle_beta   90.00
_cell.angle_gamma   90.00
#
_symmetry.space_group_name_H-M   'P 1'
#
loop_
_entity.id
_entity.type
_entity.pdbx_description
1 polymer ?
#
loop_
_entity_poly.entity_id
_entity_poly.type
_entity_poly.pdbx_seq_one_letter_code
_entity_poly.pdbx_strand_id
1 'polypeptide(L)'
;MRYILVTMLFGLAVGTLARGESEPCPDGKVVSDGLLLNYDFRRGSLPDTKGRIKDLSPSGINAVIRPTTATPSPAKRTGWLEHRVLQGDGRGGWVSRPAKIQAVRHPTAKMTMPFGLVRMDNGELALQCSAEGKSTKPVMAFSRDDGHTWTSFVEIPAANGRPMLLTYHGGGKLSFVAGRRFFSHDYGRTWTDSVEHPPTRQGRPFHLEGNAWVDFDKAGKTKAILELGWHYAPGKKHPRDDANVVFRRSVDGGRSWIDELSPPQWKFTMRHGGKSWLRGVSEGAIVRAANGDLVAALR
;
A
#
# COMPACT_ATOMS: atom_id res chain seq x y z
N MET A 1 6.54 20.00 5.20
CA MET A 1 5.67 19.30 6.18
C MET A 1 4.81 18.31 5.41
N ARG A 2 4.81 17.02 5.76
CA ARG A 2 3.96 16.01 5.09
C ARG A 2 3.30 15.14 6.15
N TYR A 3 1.97 15.17 6.19
CA TYR A 3 1.10 14.37 7.06
C TYR A 3 0.72 13.06 6.34
N ILE A 4 0.24 12.04 7.06
CA ILE A 4 -0.12 10.73 6.49
C ILE A 4 -1.58 10.36 6.79
N LEU A 5 -2.18 9.71 5.79
CA LEU A 5 -3.57 9.34 5.59
C LEU A 5 -3.82 7.89 5.99
N VAL A 6 -4.79 7.65 6.88
CA VAL A 6 -5.39 6.34 7.14
C VAL A 6 -6.90 6.53 7.00
N THR A 7 -7.57 5.73 6.18
CA THR A 7 -9.04 5.79 6.02
C THR A 7 -9.65 4.46 6.44
N MET A 8 -10.67 4.50 7.30
CA MET A 8 -11.58 3.36 7.53
C MET A 8 -12.98 3.66 7.00
N LEU A 9 -13.60 2.67 6.34
CA LEU A 9 -15.03 2.65 6.03
C LEU A 9 -15.76 1.82 7.10
N PHE A 10 -16.84 2.35 7.66
CA PHE A 10 -17.79 1.57 8.45
C PHE A 10 -18.88 1.02 7.53
N GLY A 11 -19.01 -0.31 7.46
CA GLY A 11 -20.16 -0.98 6.87
C GLY A 11 -21.16 -1.34 7.96
N LEU A 12 -22.37 -0.78 7.88
CA LEU A 12 -23.50 -1.27 8.67
C LEU A 12 -23.94 -2.64 8.13
N ALA A 13 -23.97 -3.65 8.98
CA ALA A 13 -24.75 -4.86 8.74
C ALA A 13 -26.19 -4.61 9.20
N VAL A 14 -27.16 -4.78 8.30
CA VAL A 14 -28.57 -4.93 8.69
C VAL A 14 -29.18 -6.05 7.84
N GLY A 15 -29.79 -7.00 8.55
CA GLY A 15 -30.49 -8.14 8.00
C GLY A 15 -31.77 -7.76 7.26
N THR A 16 -32.22 -8.72 6.47
CA THR A 16 -33.38 -8.72 5.61
C THR A 16 -34.67 -8.38 6.37
N LEU A 17 -35.44 -7.38 5.90
CA LEU A 17 -36.90 -7.46 5.68
C LEU A 17 -37.48 -6.14 5.11
N ALA A 18 -38.45 -6.32 4.22
CA ALA A 18 -39.46 -5.38 3.69
C ALA A 18 -38.99 -4.24 2.75
N ARG A 19 -39.46 -4.34 1.49
CA ARG A 19 -39.53 -3.27 0.49
C ARG A 19 -40.41 -2.13 1.03
N GLY A 20 -39.82 -0.95 1.19
CA GLY A 20 -40.51 0.33 1.19
C GLY A 20 -39.77 1.24 0.21
N GLU A 21 -40.50 1.83 -0.73
CA GLU A 21 -39.97 2.79 -1.71
C GLU A 21 -39.37 3.99 -0.98
N SER A 22 -38.09 4.27 -1.24
CA SER A 22 -37.40 5.47 -0.78
C SER A 22 -37.28 6.46 -1.94
N GLU A 23 -37.76 7.69 -1.73
CA GLU A 23 -37.70 8.80 -2.68
C GLU A 23 -36.28 9.06 -3.23
N PRO A 24 -36.15 9.55 -4.48
CA PRO A 24 -34.87 9.85 -5.08
C PRO A 24 -34.21 11.06 -4.39
N CYS A 25 -33.04 10.82 -3.79
CA CYS A 25 -32.15 11.87 -3.30
C CYS A 25 -31.60 12.67 -4.50
N PRO A 26 -31.66 14.02 -4.50
CA PRO A 26 -31.27 14.80 -5.67
C PRO A 26 -29.76 14.70 -5.94
N ASP A 27 -29.42 14.40 -7.20
CA ASP A 27 -28.06 14.41 -7.76
C ASP A 27 -27.46 15.83 -7.70
N GLY A 28 -27.01 16.23 -6.51
CA GLY A 28 -26.17 17.39 -6.36
C GLY A 28 -24.78 17.09 -6.91
N LYS A 29 -24.45 17.60 -8.10
CA LYS A 29 -23.06 17.76 -8.53
C LYS A 29 -22.34 18.65 -7.51
N VAL A 30 -21.55 18.06 -6.63
CA VAL A 30 -20.77 18.80 -5.64
C VAL A 30 -19.46 19.28 -6.26
N VAL A 31 -19.25 20.59 -6.25
CA VAL A 31 -17.93 21.23 -6.42
C VAL A 31 -17.09 20.88 -5.20
N SER A 32 -15.97 20.17 -5.38
CA SER A 32 -15.17 19.68 -4.27
C SER A 32 -14.19 20.75 -3.75
N ASP A 33 -14.32 21.14 -2.48
CA ASP A 33 -13.26 21.84 -1.71
C ASP A 33 -12.31 20.87 -0.99
N GLY A 34 -12.25 19.62 -1.45
CA GLY A 34 -11.27 18.63 -1.03
C GLY A 34 -10.02 18.68 -1.90
N LEU A 35 -8.88 18.22 -1.36
CA LEU A 35 -7.63 18.09 -2.10
C LEU A 35 -7.80 17.04 -3.20
N LEU A 36 -8.25 17.49 -4.37
CA LEU A 36 -8.30 16.72 -5.60
C LEU A 36 -6.86 16.50 -6.04
N LEU A 37 -6.31 15.30 -5.79
CA LEU A 37 -5.12 14.84 -6.50
C LEU A 37 -5.51 14.53 -7.94
N ASN A 38 -5.70 15.58 -8.72
CA ASN A 38 -5.83 15.51 -10.16
C ASN A 38 -4.42 15.17 -10.70
N TYR A 39 -4.17 13.88 -10.93
CA TYR A 39 -3.07 13.51 -11.82
C TYR A 39 -3.51 13.83 -13.25
N ASP A 40 -3.26 15.07 -13.68
CA ASP A 40 -3.21 15.37 -15.10
C ASP A 40 -1.94 14.74 -15.67
N PHE A 41 -2.06 13.58 -16.31
CA PHE A 41 -0.95 12.92 -16.99
C PHE A 41 -0.46 13.70 -18.24
N ARG A 42 -1.10 14.81 -18.61
CA ARG A 42 -0.54 15.79 -19.56
C ARG A 42 0.47 16.74 -18.90
N ARG A 43 0.54 16.75 -17.57
CA ARG A 43 1.45 17.56 -16.74
C ARG A 43 2.26 16.74 -15.74
N GLY A 44 2.48 15.46 -16.03
CA GLY A 44 3.56 14.72 -15.37
C GLY A 44 4.88 15.42 -15.64
N SER A 45 5.75 15.50 -14.62
CA SER A 45 7.11 16.06 -14.74
C SER A 45 7.94 15.20 -15.68
N LEU A 46 7.76 15.39 -16.99
CA LEU A 46 8.60 14.77 -17.99
C LEU A 46 9.93 15.54 -17.99
N PRO A 47 11.07 14.82 -17.99
CA PRO A 47 12.37 15.46 -18.15
C PRO A 47 12.36 16.26 -19.46
N ASP A 48 13.01 17.42 -19.46
CA ASP A 48 13.20 18.16 -20.70
C ASP A 48 13.99 17.35 -21.75
N THR A 49 14.18 17.90 -22.95
CA THR A 49 14.94 17.23 -24.02
C THR A 49 16.40 16.91 -23.66
N LYS A 50 16.88 17.37 -22.49
CA LYS A 50 18.20 17.10 -21.91
C LYS A 50 18.14 16.27 -20.62
N GLY A 51 16.96 15.78 -20.21
CA GLY A 51 16.80 14.91 -19.05
C GLY A 51 16.70 15.62 -17.69
N ARG A 52 16.51 16.94 -17.64
CA ARG A 52 16.39 17.70 -16.37
C ARG A 52 14.93 17.83 -15.93
N ILE A 53 14.69 17.67 -14.62
CA ILE A 53 13.39 17.91 -13.99
C ILE A 53 13.49 19.25 -13.26
N LYS A 54 12.69 20.24 -13.65
CA LYS A 54 12.65 21.55 -12.99
C LYS A 54 11.49 21.58 -11.99
N ASP A 55 11.78 21.92 -10.74
CA ASP A 55 10.75 22.24 -9.74
C ASP A 55 10.05 23.54 -10.19
N LEU A 56 8.71 23.49 -10.28
CA LEU A 56 7.87 24.60 -10.76
C LEU A 56 7.07 25.25 -9.60
N SER A 57 7.44 25.01 -8.34
CA SER A 57 6.82 25.70 -7.22
C SER A 57 7.22 27.19 -7.20
N PRO A 58 6.27 28.16 -7.15
CA PRO A 58 6.59 29.59 -7.23
C PRO A 58 7.23 30.19 -5.97
N SER A 59 7.28 29.48 -4.86
CA SER A 59 7.81 30.01 -3.60
C SER A 59 8.55 28.94 -2.81
N GLY A 60 9.87 29.11 -2.66
CA GLY A 60 10.70 28.28 -1.81
C GLY A 60 10.16 28.24 -0.38
N ILE A 61 10.00 27.04 0.17
CA ILE A 61 9.59 26.85 1.55
C ILE A 61 10.82 27.10 2.44
N ASN A 62 10.89 28.27 3.06
CA ASN A 62 11.79 28.53 4.17
C ASN A 62 11.21 27.88 5.45
N ALA A 63 11.92 26.91 6.02
CA ALA A 63 11.65 26.42 7.36
C ALA A 63 12.97 26.20 8.10
N VAL A 64 13.21 26.99 9.16
CA VAL A 64 14.31 26.82 10.10
C VAL A 64 13.84 25.89 11.22
N ILE A 65 14.59 24.81 11.47
CA ILE A 65 14.35 23.89 12.59
C ILE A 65 15.38 24.21 13.68
N ARG A 66 14.92 24.50 14.91
CA ARG A 66 15.76 24.51 16.11
C ARG A 66 15.53 23.21 16.90
N PRO A 67 16.59 22.53 17.38
CA PRO A 67 16.44 21.34 18.19
C PRO A 67 16.17 21.73 19.65
N THR A 68 15.23 21.05 20.28
CA THR A 68 15.18 20.95 21.74
C THR A 68 15.20 19.49 22.14
N THR A 69 16.10 19.20 23.07
CA THR A 69 16.35 17.93 23.75
C THR A 69 15.17 17.60 24.65
N ALA A 70 14.44 16.52 24.33
CA ALA A 70 13.45 15.95 25.25
C ALA A 70 13.34 14.42 25.10
N THR A 71 13.24 13.78 26.25
CA THR A 71 13.06 12.35 26.54
C THR A 71 11.82 11.76 25.81
N PRO A 72 11.80 10.46 25.43
CA PRO A 72 10.82 9.94 24.47
C PRO A 72 9.40 9.91 25.05
N SER A 73 8.49 10.66 24.43
CA SER A 73 7.06 10.61 24.70
C SER A 73 6.38 9.45 23.95
N PRO A 74 5.21 8.96 24.41
CA PRO A 74 4.34 8.11 23.59
C PRO A 74 4.11 8.75 22.22
N ALA A 75 3.94 7.90 21.19
CA ALA A 75 3.65 8.32 19.82
C ALA A 75 2.66 9.50 19.79
N LYS A 76 3.03 10.63 19.18
CA LYS A 76 2.17 11.82 19.10
C LYS A 76 0.95 11.50 18.22
N ARG A 77 -0.20 11.29 18.85
CA ARG A 77 -1.49 10.98 18.20
C ARG A 77 -2.26 12.27 17.95
N THR A 78 -2.86 12.40 16.78
CA THR A 78 -3.66 13.58 16.41
C THR A 78 -5.15 13.41 16.68
N GLY A 79 -5.58 12.26 17.22
CA GLY A 79 -6.99 11.89 17.27
C GLY A 79 -7.55 11.60 15.88
N TRP A 80 -8.84 11.27 15.80
CA TRP A 80 -9.54 11.18 14.52
C TRP A 80 -9.95 12.57 14.04
N LEU A 81 -9.70 12.85 12.77
CA LEU A 81 -10.20 14.02 12.05
C LEU A 81 -11.22 13.57 11.01
N GLU A 82 -12.17 14.43 10.69
CA GLU A 82 -13.10 14.18 9.59
C GLU A 82 -12.34 14.14 8.25
N HIS A 83 -12.74 13.22 7.39
CA HIS A 83 -12.14 12.99 6.09
C HIS A 83 -13.17 12.51 5.08
N ARG A 84 -12.76 12.43 3.81
CA ARG A 84 -13.59 11.87 2.75
C ARG A 84 -12.72 11.00 1.85
N VAL A 85 -13.23 9.84 1.46
CA VAL A 85 -12.60 9.03 0.41
C VAL A 85 -13.46 8.94 -0.83
N LEU A 86 -12.79 8.88 -1.97
CA LEU A 86 -13.42 8.62 -3.26
C LEU A 86 -13.41 7.11 -3.49
N GLN A 87 -14.60 6.55 -3.66
CA GLN A 87 -14.82 5.16 -4.02
C GLN A 87 -15.35 5.11 -5.44
N GLY A 88 -14.79 4.26 -6.30
CA GLY A 88 -15.33 4.05 -7.64
C GLY A 88 -16.78 3.55 -7.56
N ASP A 89 -17.66 4.06 -8.42
CA ASP A 89 -19.09 3.67 -8.47
C ASP A 89 -19.35 2.40 -9.31
N GLY A 90 -18.30 1.82 -9.90
CA GLY A 90 -18.38 0.66 -10.80
C GLY A 90 -18.85 0.99 -12.22
N ARG A 91 -19.12 2.26 -12.53
CA ARG A 91 -19.59 2.78 -13.83
C ARG A 91 -18.63 3.82 -14.42
N GLY A 92 -17.42 3.91 -13.88
CA GLY A 92 -16.40 4.87 -14.30
C GLY A 92 -16.47 6.22 -13.58
N GLY A 93 -17.38 6.39 -12.62
CA GLY A 93 -17.49 7.56 -11.75
C GLY A 93 -16.94 7.32 -10.35
N TRP A 94 -17.09 8.35 -9.50
CA TRP A 94 -16.60 8.37 -8.12
C TRP A 94 -17.70 8.83 -7.17
N VAL A 95 -17.85 8.14 -6.05
CA VAL A 95 -18.70 8.54 -4.92
C VAL A 95 -17.82 8.97 -3.77
N SER A 96 -18.08 10.17 -3.24
CA SER A 96 -17.41 10.67 -2.05
C SER A 96 -18.09 10.13 -0.79
N ARG A 97 -17.37 9.33 -0.01
CA ARG A 97 -17.84 8.72 1.24
C ARG A 97 -17.26 9.47 2.45
N PRO A 98 -18.05 9.77 3.49
CA PRO A 98 -17.52 10.20 4.78
C PRO A 98 -16.54 9.17 5.33
N ALA A 99 -15.46 9.64 5.95
CA ALA A 99 -14.45 8.81 6.58
C ALA A 99 -13.79 9.58 7.73
N LYS A 100 -12.92 8.88 8.46
CA LYS A 100 -12.05 9.50 9.45
C LYS A 100 -10.60 9.20 9.14
N ILE A 101 -9.73 10.12 9.54
CA ILE A 101 -8.28 10.03 9.41
C ILE A 101 -7.58 10.25 10.74
N GLN A 102 -6.57 9.43 11.00
CA GLN A 102 -5.67 9.61 12.14
C GLN A 102 -4.23 9.50 11.66
N ALA A 103 -3.37 10.40 12.14
CA ALA A 103 -1.93 10.26 11.95
C ALA A 103 -1.31 9.51 13.15
N VAL A 104 -0.62 8.41 12.85
CA VAL A 104 0.13 7.59 13.80
C VAL A 104 1.63 7.75 13.52
N ARG A 105 2.43 8.05 14.55
CA ARG A 105 3.85 8.42 14.38
C ARG A 105 4.76 7.72 15.36
N HIS A 106 5.86 7.16 14.86
CA HIS A 106 6.96 6.67 15.68
C HIS A 106 7.60 7.83 16.45
N PRO A 107 7.80 7.71 17.78
CA PRO A 107 8.14 8.86 18.64
C PRO A 107 9.45 9.55 18.27
N THR A 108 10.43 8.78 17.78
CA THR A 108 11.79 9.27 17.48
C THR A 108 12.16 9.25 16.00
N ALA A 109 11.30 8.71 15.12
CA ALA A 109 11.65 8.59 13.71
C ALA A 109 11.50 9.95 13.00
N LYS A 110 12.37 10.19 12.00
CA LYS A 110 12.26 11.36 11.12
C LYS A 110 10.96 11.28 10.31
N MET A 111 10.63 10.07 9.85
CA MET A 111 9.38 9.77 9.14
C MET A 111 8.89 8.39 9.56
N THR A 112 7.57 8.21 9.61
CA THR A 112 6.92 6.92 9.79
C THR A 112 6.11 6.65 8.55
N MET A 113 6.52 5.74 7.68
CA MET A 113 5.82 5.49 6.42
C MET A 113 5.04 4.17 6.52
N PRO A 114 3.71 4.16 6.34
CA PRO A 114 2.93 2.93 6.37
C PRO A 114 3.16 2.13 5.08
N PHE A 115 3.28 0.82 5.23
CA PHE A 115 3.43 -0.12 4.12
C PHE A 115 2.47 -1.32 4.20
N GLY A 116 1.65 -1.39 5.24
CA GLY A 116 0.61 -2.41 5.32
C GLY A 116 -0.28 -2.23 6.54
N LEU A 117 -1.55 -2.56 6.38
CA LEU A 117 -2.56 -2.59 7.43
C LEU A 117 -3.44 -3.82 7.20
N VAL A 118 -3.56 -4.67 8.21
CA VAL A 118 -4.38 -5.88 8.13
C VAL A 118 -5.25 -6.03 9.37
N ARG A 119 -6.48 -6.54 9.19
CA ARG A 119 -7.29 -7.08 10.28
C ARG A 119 -7.05 -8.58 10.39
N MET A 120 -6.87 -9.07 11.61
CA MET A 120 -6.61 -10.47 11.92
C MET A 120 -7.86 -11.15 12.50
N ASP A 121 -7.89 -12.48 12.54
CA ASP A 121 -9.01 -13.27 13.10
C ASP A 121 -9.19 -13.12 14.62
N ASN A 122 -8.18 -12.65 15.35
CA ASN A 122 -8.31 -12.26 16.77
C ASN A 122 -9.01 -10.90 16.97
N GLY A 123 -9.48 -10.26 15.90
CA GLY A 123 -10.16 -8.96 15.93
C GLY A 123 -9.23 -7.74 15.93
N GLU A 124 -7.92 -7.93 16.14
CA GLU A 124 -6.97 -6.81 16.17
C GLU A 124 -6.58 -6.33 14.76
N LEU A 125 -6.14 -5.07 14.69
CA LEU A 125 -5.45 -4.52 13.54
C LEU A 125 -3.93 -4.55 13.77
N ALA A 126 -3.19 -4.86 12.72
CA ALA A 126 -1.74 -4.75 12.68
C ALA A 126 -1.32 -3.73 11.60
N LEU A 127 -0.58 -2.71 12.01
CA LEU A 127 -0.03 -1.66 11.16
C LEU A 127 1.49 -1.83 11.05
N GLN A 128 1.96 -2.03 9.82
CA GLN A 128 3.38 -2.08 9.49
C GLN A 128 3.82 -0.74 8.90
N CYS A 129 4.92 -0.22 9.43
CA CYS A 129 5.56 0.99 8.92
C CYS A 129 7.07 0.80 8.75
N SER A 130 7.71 1.69 7.98
CA SER A 130 9.13 2.00 8.18
C SER A 130 9.28 3.17 9.16
N ALA A 131 10.19 3.03 10.13
CA ALA A 131 10.76 4.12 10.89
C ALA A 131 12.00 4.61 10.15
N GLU A 132 11.89 5.75 9.47
CA GLU A 132 12.95 6.33 8.66
C GLU A 132 13.89 7.18 9.53
N GLY A 133 15.20 6.98 9.35
CA GLY A 133 16.27 7.63 10.12
C GLY A 133 17.64 7.42 9.48
N LYS A 134 18.71 7.33 10.27
CA LYS A 134 20.05 6.96 9.77
C LYS A 134 20.03 5.55 9.18
N SER A 135 19.27 4.65 9.80
CA SER A 135 18.86 3.37 9.25
C SER A 135 17.34 3.34 9.16
N THR A 136 16.82 2.79 8.07
CA THR A 136 15.39 2.53 7.92
C THR A 136 15.08 1.20 8.58
N LYS A 137 14.13 1.21 9.52
CA LYS A 137 13.76 0.05 10.31
C LYS A 137 12.29 -0.31 10.14
N PRO A 138 11.94 -1.58 9.90
CA PRO A 138 10.55 -2.01 9.91
C PRO A 138 10.02 -2.05 11.35
N VAL A 139 8.84 -1.49 11.56
CA VAL A 139 8.18 -1.40 12.86
C VAL A 139 6.71 -1.78 12.77
N MET A 140 6.17 -2.35 13.85
CA MET A 140 4.76 -2.75 13.97
C MET A 140 4.06 -2.01 15.10
N ALA A 141 2.79 -1.65 14.91
CA ALA A 141 1.88 -1.24 15.98
C ALA A 141 0.54 -1.99 15.84
N PHE A 142 -0.15 -2.17 16.95
CA PHE A 142 -1.40 -2.92 17.00
C PHE A 142 -2.54 -2.10 17.59
N SER A 143 -3.76 -2.39 17.15
CA SER A 143 -4.98 -1.81 17.73
C SER A 143 -5.98 -2.91 18.06
N ARG A 144 -6.66 -2.76 19.20
CA ARG A 144 -7.72 -3.66 19.70
C ARG A 144 -9.12 -3.06 19.58
N ASP A 145 -9.18 -1.82 19.13
CA ASP A 145 -10.35 -0.95 19.18
C ASP A 145 -10.50 -0.23 17.84
N ASP A 146 -10.38 -0.98 16.74
CA ASP A 146 -10.63 -0.48 15.38
C ASP A 146 -9.85 0.80 15.02
N GLY A 147 -8.61 0.89 15.50
CA GLY A 147 -7.69 2.00 15.24
C GLY A 147 -7.92 3.23 16.13
N HIS A 148 -8.83 3.18 17.12
CA HIS A 148 -8.99 4.27 18.08
C HIS A 148 -7.71 4.52 18.88
N THR A 149 -7.09 3.44 19.35
CA THR A 149 -5.79 3.47 20.02
C THR A 149 -4.83 2.46 19.41
N TRP A 150 -3.54 2.75 19.55
CA TRP A 150 -2.46 1.92 19.04
C TRP A 150 -1.48 1.59 20.17
N THR A 151 -0.80 0.46 20.10
CA THR A 151 0.39 0.21 20.91
C THR A 151 1.51 1.17 20.51
N SER A 152 2.58 1.21 21.30
CA SER A 152 3.86 1.74 20.80
C SER A 152 4.35 0.92 19.62
N PHE A 153 5.12 1.57 18.74
CA PHE A 153 5.79 0.86 17.65
C PHE A 153 6.91 -0.03 18.20
N VAL A 154 6.98 -1.26 17.71
CA VAL A 154 8.00 -2.25 18.04
C VAL A 154 8.82 -2.53 16.79
N GLU A 155 10.15 -2.38 16.87
CA GLU A 155 11.06 -2.76 15.79
C GLU A 155 11.05 -4.28 15.60
N ILE A 156 11.07 -4.71 14.34
CA ILE A 156 11.18 -6.14 14.01
C ILE A 156 12.67 -6.53 13.98
N PRO A 157 13.13 -7.42 14.88
CA PRO A 157 14.53 -7.81 14.93
C PRO A 157 15.02 -8.42 13.62
N ALA A 158 16.31 -8.25 13.32
CA ALA A 158 17.01 -8.75 12.13
C ALA A 158 16.50 -8.23 10.76
N ALA A 159 15.36 -7.55 10.71
CA ALA A 159 14.85 -6.94 9.49
C ALA A 159 15.39 -5.51 9.32
N ASN A 160 15.71 -5.12 8.08
CA ASN A 160 16.25 -3.80 7.75
C ASN A 160 15.64 -3.29 6.44
N GLY A 161 15.53 -1.97 6.32
CA GLY A 161 14.92 -1.33 5.16
C GLY A 161 13.41 -1.16 5.29
N ARG A 162 12.77 -0.82 4.18
CA ARG A 162 11.32 -0.62 4.13
C ARG A 162 10.64 -1.98 4.04
N PRO A 163 9.68 -2.28 4.93
CA PRO A 163 8.95 -3.52 4.83
C PRO A 163 7.83 -3.39 3.79
N MET A 164 7.62 -4.42 2.99
CA MET A 164 6.61 -4.48 1.92
C MET A 164 5.67 -5.66 2.15
N LEU A 165 4.46 -5.58 1.60
CA LEU A 165 3.48 -6.68 1.57
C LEU A 165 3.18 -7.29 2.96
N LEU A 166 2.77 -6.50 3.94
CA LEU A 166 2.21 -7.08 5.17
C LEU A 166 0.99 -7.93 4.79
N THR A 167 1.08 -9.23 5.03
CA THR A 167 0.10 -10.21 4.56
C THR A 167 -0.33 -11.08 5.73
N TYR A 168 -1.63 -11.18 5.97
CA TYR A 168 -2.21 -12.02 6.99
C TYR A 168 -2.73 -13.34 6.39
N HIS A 169 -2.29 -14.46 6.95
CA HIS A 169 -2.49 -15.82 6.39
C HIS A 169 -3.56 -16.62 7.16
N GLY A 170 -4.27 -16.01 8.11
CA GLY A 170 -5.15 -16.76 9.02
C GLY A 170 -4.40 -17.37 10.21
N GLY A 171 -5.11 -17.66 11.30
CA GLY A 171 -4.60 -18.45 12.44
C GLY A 171 -3.35 -17.84 13.08
N GLY A 172 -3.33 -16.52 13.28
CA GLY A 172 -2.20 -15.80 13.85
C GLY A 172 -0.96 -15.66 12.96
N LYS A 173 -0.96 -16.18 11.73
CA LYS A 173 0.21 -16.12 10.85
C LYS A 173 0.24 -14.85 10.00
N LEU A 174 1.38 -14.16 10.01
CA LEU A 174 1.66 -13.00 9.18
C LEU A 174 2.97 -13.19 8.41
N SER A 175 3.12 -12.48 7.29
CA SER A 175 4.41 -12.32 6.63
C SER A 175 4.59 -10.91 6.06
N PHE A 176 5.83 -10.47 5.90
CA PHE A 176 6.19 -9.31 5.09
C PHE A 176 7.57 -9.51 4.45
N VAL A 177 7.99 -8.61 3.57
CA VAL A 177 9.30 -8.65 2.91
C VAL A 177 10.14 -7.42 3.25
N ALA A 178 11.37 -7.63 3.70
CA ALA A 178 12.41 -6.62 3.87
C ALA A 178 13.77 -7.25 3.54
N GLY A 179 14.07 -7.35 2.24
CA GLY A 179 15.18 -8.16 1.70
C GLY A 179 14.89 -9.67 1.74
N ARG A 180 14.48 -10.18 2.90
CA ARG A 180 13.97 -11.53 3.13
C ARG A 180 12.47 -11.50 3.41
N ARG A 181 11.78 -12.63 3.25
CA ARG A 181 10.41 -12.77 3.77
C ARG A 181 10.47 -13.23 5.21
N PHE A 182 9.88 -12.45 6.11
CA PHE A 182 9.77 -12.76 7.53
C PHE A 182 8.39 -13.30 7.84
N PHE A 183 8.31 -14.19 8.82
CA PHE A 183 7.07 -14.78 9.28
C PHE A 183 6.89 -14.59 10.79
N SER A 184 5.65 -14.35 11.16
CA SER A 184 5.17 -14.42 12.53
C SER A 184 4.10 -15.49 12.63
N HIS A 185 4.05 -16.17 13.78
CA HIS A 185 3.10 -17.23 14.11
C HIS A 185 2.21 -16.87 15.31
N ASP A 186 2.29 -15.62 15.77
CA ASP A 186 1.71 -15.13 17.01
C ASP A 186 1.15 -13.72 16.84
N TYR A 187 0.47 -13.47 15.72
CA TYR A 187 -0.16 -12.18 15.43
C TYR A 187 0.83 -11.02 15.35
N GLY A 188 2.05 -11.28 14.90
CA GLY A 188 3.06 -10.26 14.62
C GLY A 188 3.89 -9.88 15.85
N ARG A 189 3.78 -10.63 16.95
CA ARG A 189 4.49 -10.32 18.20
C ARG A 189 5.94 -10.75 18.14
N THR A 190 6.23 -11.85 17.49
CA THR A 190 7.59 -12.34 17.26
C THR A 190 7.82 -12.69 15.78
N TRP A 191 9.08 -12.57 15.35
CA TRP A 191 9.53 -12.72 13.96
C TRP A 191 10.85 -13.48 13.91
N THR A 192 10.80 -14.76 14.26
CA THR A 192 11.99 -15.63 14.36
C THR A 192 12.24 -16.49 13.13
N ASP A 193 11.28 -16.52 12.19
CA ASP A 193 11.33 -17.33 10.98
C ASP A 193 11.45 -16.43 9.74
N SER A 194 12.31 -16.81 8.80
CA SER A 194 12.46 -16.11 7.53
C SER A 194 13.03 -17.00 6.44
N VAL A 195 12.71 -16.66 5.19
CA VAL A 195 13.30 -17.26 3.98
C VAL A 195 13.84 -16.17 3.06
N GLU A 196 14.78 -16.54 2.20
CA GLU A 196 15.14 -15.69 1.07
C GLU A 196 13.90 -15.37 0.23
N HIS A 197 13.77 -14.12 -0.21
CA HIS A 197 12.71 -13.73 -1.12
C HIS A 197 13.23 -13.95 -2.55
N PRO A 198 12.71 -14.96 -3.28
CA PRO A 198 13.37 -15.39 -4.50
C PRO A 198 13.14 -14.38 -5.64
N PRO A 199 14.10 -14.29 -6.57
CA PRO A 199 13.92 -13.56 -7.83
C PRO A 199 12.78 -14.18 -8.66
N THR A 200 12.51 -13.60 -9.83
CA THR A 200 11.65 -14.26 -10.82
C THR A 200 12.26 -15.60 -11.27
N ARG A 201 11.47 -16.46 -11.91
CA ARG A 201 11.91 -17.71 -12.57
C ARG A 201 13.07 -17.48 -13.55
N GLN A 202 13.15 -16.29 -14.14
CA GLN A 202 14.24 -15.90 -15.05
C GLN A 202 15.44 -15.25 -14.33
N GLY A 203 15.50 -15.31 -13.00
CA GLY A 203 16.57 -14.73 -12.20
C GLY A 203 16.55 -13.19 -12.15
N ARG A 204 15.42 -12.54 -12.46
CA ARG A 204 15.30 -11.08 -12.35
C ARG A 204 15.00 -10.67 -10.92
N PRO A 205 15.46 -9.50 -10.45
CA PRO A 205 15.01 -8.95 -9.17
C PRO A 205 13.48 -8.90 -9.10
N PHE A 206 12.92 -9.02 -7.90
CA PHE A 206 11.48 -8.95 -7.68
C PHE A 206 11.20 -7.79 -6.72
N HIS A 207 11.20 -6.56 -7.25
CA HIS A 207 10.93 -5.39 -6.43
C HIS A 207 9.44 -5.34 -6.06
N LEU A 208 9.16 -4.97 -4.82
CA LEU A 208 7.82 -5.01 -4.25
C LEU A 208 7.37 -3.63 -3.84
N GLU A 209 6.11 -3.34 -4.09
CA GLU A 209 5.29 -2.31 -3.45
C GLU A 209 3.82 -2.72 -3.56
N GLY A 210 2.94 -2.17 -2.73
CA GLY A 210 1.52 -2.51 -2.69
C GLY A 210 1.18 -3.60 -1.69
N ASN A 211 0.16 -4.43 -2.00
CA ASN A 211 -0.36 -5.48 -1.12
C ASN A 211 -0.55 -6.80 -1.86
N ALA A 212 -0.33 -7.90 -1.15
CA ALA A 212 -0.64 -9.25 -1.61
C ALA A 212 -2.11 -9.59 -1.34
N TRP A 213 -2.61 -10.60 -2.04
CA TRP A 213 -3.92 -11.20 -1.76
C TRP A 213 -3.74 -12.61 -1.19
N VAL A 214 -4.67 -13.04 -0.33
CA VAL A 214 -4.70 -14.40 0.22
C VAL A 214 -6.04 -15.03 -0.12
N ASP A 215 -5.99 -16.19 -0.79
CA ASP A 215 -7.15 -17.04 -0.97
C ASP A 215 -7.29 -17.98 0.22
N PHE A 216 -8.48 -18.01 0.80
CA PHE A 216 -8.85 -18.92 1.88
C PHE A 216 -9.78 -20.03 1.37
N ASP A 217 -9.73 -21.20 1.98
CA ASP A 217 -10.74 -22.23 1.78
C ASP A 217 -11.97 -21.98 2.66
N LYS A 218 -12.98 -22.84 2.54
CA LYS A 218 -14.23 -22.75 3.31
C LYS A 218 -14.01 -22.85 4.82
N ALA A 219 -12.89 -23.42 5.27
CA ALA A 219 -12.53 -23.55 6.67
C ALA A 219 -11.65 -22.37 7.16
N GLY A 220 -11.40 -21.36 6.31
CA GLY A 220 -10.56 -20.22 6.66
C GLY A 220 -9.06 -20.51 6.61
N LYS A 221 -8.64 -21.64 6.03
CA LYS A 221 -7.21 -21.96 5.85
C LYS A 221 -6.70 -21.33 4.56
N THR A 222 -5.49 -20.76 4.61
CA THR A 222 -4.82 -20.23 3.42
C THR A 222 -4.61 -21.33 2.38
N LYS A 223 -5.14 -21.10 1.17
CA LYS A 223 -4.91 -21.90 -0.04
C LYS A 223 -3.75 -21.37 -0.87
N ALA A 224 -3.70 -20.04 -1.02
CA ALA A 224 -2.70 -19.40 -1.85
C ALA A 224 -2.44 -17.95 -1.44
N ILE A 225 -1.22 -17.48 -1.65
CA ILE A 225 -0.83 -16.07 -1.59
C ILE A 225 -0.50 -15.63 -3.00
N LEU A 226 -1.03 -14.47 -3.39
CA LEU A 226 -0.83 -13.86 -4.70
C LEU A 226 -0.08 -12.56 -4.51
N GLU A 227 0.98 -12.35 -5.26
CA GLU A 227 1.71 -11.08 -5.21
C GLU A 227 2.13 -10.59 -6.59
N LEU A 228 2.37 -9.28 -6.63
CA LEU A 228 2.92 -8.58 -7.76
C LEU A 228 4.31 -8.07 -7.37
N GLY A 229 5.22 -8.13 -8.31
CA GLY A 229 6.49 -7.42 -8.21
C GLY A 229 6.98 -7.00 -9.57
N TRP A 230 8.02 -6.19 -9.60
CA TRP A 230 8.46 -5.56 -10.82
C TRP A 230 9.98 -5.52 -10.96
N HIS A 231 10.43 -5.35 -12.20
CA HIS A 231 11.85 -5.18 -12.53
C HIS A 231 12.05 -4.45 -13.85
N TYR A 232 13.24 -3.87 -14.02
CA TYR A 232 13.74 -3.46 -15.32
C TYR A 232 14.51 -4.60 -15.98
N ALA A 233 14.40 -4.72 -17.30
CA ALA A 233 15.29 -5.60 -18.06
C ALA A 233 16.75 -5.09 -17.95
N PRO A 234 17.77 -5.93 -18.17
CA PRO A 234 19.17 -5.50 -18.16
C PRO A 234 19.41 -4.28 -19.04
N GLY A 235 20.15 -3.30 -18.51
CA GLY A 235 20.44 -2.05 -19.19
C GLY A 235 19.31 -1.01 -19.19
N LYS A 236 18.09 -1.37 -18.78
CA LYS A 236 16.96 -0.44 -18.65
C LYS A 236 16.91 0.21 -17.27
N LYS A 237 16.47 1.46 -17.19
CA LYS A 237 16.33 2.21 -15.94
C LYS A 237 15.22 3.28 -15.97
N HIS A 238 14.70 3.55 -14.78
CA HIS A 238 13.85 4.71 -14.52
C HIS A 238 14.58 6.03 -14.85
N PRO A 239 13.89 7.09 -15.32
CA PRO A 239 12.47 7.17 -15.68
C PRO A 239 12.16 6.84 -17.14
N ARG A 240 13.15 6.48 -17.94
CA ARG A 240 13.00 6.44 -19.41
C ARG A 240 12.42 5.14 -19.91
N ASP A 241 12.80 4.04 -19.29
CA ASP A 241 12.51 2.71 -19.80
C ASP A 241 11.27 2.08 -19.14
N ASP A 242 10.69 1.09 -19.81
CA ASP A 242 9.53 0.34 -19.34
C ASP A 242 9.89 -0.69 -18.25
N ALA A 243 9.15 -0.66 -17.14
CA ALA A 243 9.20 -1.68 -16.10
C ALA A 243 8.34 -2.90 -16.48
N ASN A 244 8.71 -4.08 -16.02
CA ASN A 244 7.95 -5.33 -16.18
C ASN A 244 7.33 -5.71 -14.83
N VAL A 245 6.02 -5.93 -14.80
CA VAL A 245 5.35 -6.49 -13.63
C VAL A 245 5.15 -7.98 -13.82
N VAL A 246 5.34 -8.72 -12.75
CA VAL A 246 5.22 -10.18 -12.67
C VAL A 246 4.23 -10.48 -11.56
N PHE A 247 3.15 -11.16 -11.90
CA PHE A 247 2.30 -11.88 -10.96
C PHE A 247 2.93 -13.21 -10.62
N ARG A 248 2.78 -13.66 -9.37
CA ARG A 248 3.10 -15.02 -8.96
C ARG A 248 2.22 -15.50 -7.81
N ARG A 249 2.17 -16.82 -7.64
CA ARG A 249 1.36 -17.50 -6.62
C ARG A 249 2.24 -18.37 -5.73
N SER A 250 1.93 -18.41 -4.44
CA SER A 250 2.51 -19.36 -3.49
C SER A 250 1.39 -20.21 -2.89
N VAL A 251 1.63 -21.51 -2.72
CA VAL A 251 0.70 -22.47 -2.09
C VAL A 251 1.23 -23.04 -0.78
N ASP A 252 2.42 -22.60 -0.35
CA ASP A 252 3.13 -23.08 0.84
C ASP A 252 3.32 -21.94 1.87
N GLY A 253 2.44 -20.94 1.83
CA GLY A 253 2.46 -19.81 2.76
C GLY A 253 3.58 -18.81 2.48
N GLY A 254 3.98 -18.64 1.22
CA GLY A 254 4.92 -17.60 0.77
C GLY A 254 6.38 -18.04 0.76
N ARG A 255 6.66 -19.34 0.89
CA ARG A 255 8.03 -19.88 0.94
C ARG A 255 8.59 -20.17 -0.45
N SER A 256 7.75 -20.68 -1.35
CA SER A 256 8.06 -20.87 -2.77
C SER A 256 6.99 -20.25 -3.65
N TRP A 257 7.32 -20.06 -4.94
CA TRP A 257 6.48 -19.34 -5.88
C TRP A 257 6.38 -20.08 -7.22
N ILE A 258 5.18 -20.09 -7.78
CA ILE A 258 4.79 -20.73 -9.03
C ILE A 258 3.92 -19.78 -9.85
N ASP A 259 3.53 -20.23 -11.05
CA ASP A 259 2.58 -19.54 -11.94
C ASP A 259 2.96 -18.09 -12.26
N GLU A 260 4.26 -17.83 -12.46
CA GLU A 260 4.70 -16.50 -12.86
C GLU A 260 4.11 -16.08 -14.20
N LEU A 261 3.52 -14.89 -14.23
CA LEU A 261 2.88 -14.34 -15.42
C LEU A 261 3.10 -12.83 -15.52
N SER A 262 3.41 -12.37 -16.73
CA SER A 262 3.42 -10.95 -17.08
C SER A 262 2.47 -10.72 -18.24
N PRO A 263 1.21 -10.33 -17.99
CA PRO A 263 0.25 -9.99 -19.04
C PRO A 263 0.84 -8.98 -20.04
N PRO A 264 0.81 -9.26 -21.35
CA PRO A 264 1.36 -8.34 -22.37
C PRO A 264 0.66 -6.98 -22.36
N GLN A 265 -0.59 -6.91 -21.89
CA GLN A 265 -1.38 -5.68 -21.76
C GLN A 265 -0.79 -4.70 -20.73
N TRP A 266 0.09 -5.16 -19.85
CA TRP A 266 0.84 -4.30 -18.92
C TRP A 266 1.98 -3.54 -19.60
N LYS A 267 2.18 -3.78 -20.91
CA LYS A 267 3.01 -2.98 -21.79
C LYS A 267 2.14 -2.24 -22.77
N PHE A 268 2.42 -0.96 -22.97
CA PHE A 268 1.64 -0.12 -23.87
C PHE A 268 2.50 0.96 -24.50
N THR A 269 2.16 1.35 -25.72
CA THR A 269 2.86 2.42 -26.43
C THR A 269 2.15 3.74 -26.20
N MET A 270 2.90 4.74 -25.74
CA MET A 270 2.42 6.11 -25.64
C MET A 270 3.11 7.00 -26.68
N ARG A 271 2.37 7.93 -27.29
CA ARG A 271 2.94 8.98 -28.14
C ARG A 271 3.17 10.24 -27.32
N HIS A 272 4.38 10.78 -27.38
CA HIS A 272 4.74 12.05 -26.76
C HIS A 272 5.85 12.75 -27.55
N GLY A 273 5.66 14.04 -27.83
CA GLY A 273 6.64 14.86 -28.58
C GLY A 273 6.98 14.31 -29.97
N GLY A 274 5.99 13.77 -30.69
CA GLY A 274 6.18 13.17 -32.01
C GLY A 274 6.88 11.80 -32.01
N LYS A 275 7.26 11.28 -30.82
CA LYS A 275 7.90 9.96 -30.67
C LYS A 275 6.96 8.96 -30.00
N SER A 276 7.11 7.70 -30.36
CA SER A 276 6.46 6.57 -29.68
C SER A 276 7.38 6.02 -28.59
N TRP A 277 6.82 5.80 -27.42
CA TRP A 277 7.52 5.29 -26.25
C TRP A 277 6.85 4.01 -25.78
N LEU A 278 7.61 2.92 -25.67
CA LEU A 278 7.14 1.74 -24.96
C LEU A 278 7.14 2.05 -23.46
N ARG A 279 6.00 1.84 -22.82
CA ARG A 279 5.81 2.00 -21.38
C ARG A 279 5.35 0.68 -20.78
N GLY A 280 5.56 0.58 -19.49
CA GLY A 280 5.06 -0.50 -18.68
C GLY A 280 4.70 0.02 -17.30
N VAL A 281 3.90 -0.77 -16.60
CA VAL A 281 3.54 -0.56 -15.20
C VAL A 281 4.63 -1.08 -14.25
N SER A 282 4.58 -0.72 -12.98
CA SER A 282 5.54 -1.18 -11.95
C SER A 282 4.89 -1.65 -10.64
N GLU A 283 4.69 -0.74 -9.70
CA GLU A 283 4.22 -1.03 -8.33
C GLU A 283 2.75 -1.41 -8.35
N GLY A 284 2.28 -2.28 -7.46
CA GLY A 284 0.87 -2.62 -7.49
C GLY A 284 0.34 -3.55 -6.41
N ALA A 285 -0.96 -3.51 -6.24
CA ALA A 285 -1.69 -4.40 -5.34
C ALA A 285 -2.60 -5.33 -6.13
N ILE A 286 -2.84 -6.52 -5.59
CA ILE A 286 -3.76 -7.50 -6.16
C ILE A 286 -4.88 -7.80 -5.18
N VAL A 287 -6.11 -7.97 -5.69
CA VAL A 287 -7.29 -8.36 -4.92
C VAL A 287 -8.14 -9.34 -5.71
N ARG A 288 -9.07 -10.01 -5.03
CA ARG A 288 -10.13 -10.79 -5.68
C ARG A 288 -11.45 -10.03 -5.64
N ALA A 289 -12.07 -9.85 -6.80
CA ALA A 289 -13.41 -9.29 -6.93
C ALA A 289 -14.47 -10.31 -6.51
N ALA A 290 -15.69 -9.84 -6.23
CA ALA A 290 -16.79 -10.69 -5.76
C ALA A 290 -17.21 -11.78 -6.78
N ASN A 291 -16.99 -11.54 -8.07
CA ASN A 291 -17.24 -12.52 -9.14
C ASN A 291 -16.12 -13.55 -9.27
N GLY A 292 -15.07 -13.48 -8.45
CA GLY A 292 -13.93 -14.37 -8.47
C GLY A 292 -12.75 -13.90 -9.32
N ASP A 293 -12.88 -12.80 -10.07
CA ASP A 293 -11.77 -12.29 -10.89
C ASP A 293 -10.62 -11.75 -10.03
N LEU A 294 -9.41 -11.88 -10.55
CA LEU A 294 -8.25 -11.18 -10.00
C LEU A 294 -8.17 -9.78 -10.60
N VAL A 295 -8.04 -8.78 -9.73
CA VAL A 295 -7.89 -7.38 -10.11
C VAL A 295 -6.55 -6.89 -9.62
N ALA A 296 -5.75 -6.35 -10.55
CA ALA A 296 -4.48 -5.70 -10.24
C ALA A 296 -4.64 -4.18 -10.38
N ALA A 297 -4.25 -3.44 -9.34
CA ALA A 297 -4.13 -1.98 -9.37
C ALA A 297 -2.64 -1.64 -9.48
N LEU A 298 -2.24 -1.02 -10.60
CA LEU A 298 -0.84 -0.88 -11.02
C LEU A 298 -0.48 0.59 -11.28
N ARG A 299 0.76 0.97 -10.93
CA ARG A 299 1.35 2.29 -11.17
C ARG A 299 2.02 2.39 -12.55
#